data_AF-A0A6L5G066-F1
#
_entry.id   AF-A0A6L5G066-F1
#
_cell.length_a   1.000
_cell.length_b   1.000
_cell.length_c   1.000
_cell.angle_alpha   90.00
_cell.angle_beta   90.00
_cell.angle_gamma   90.00
#
_symmetry.space_group_name_H-M   'P 1'
#
loop_
_entity.id
_entity.type
_entity.pdbx_description
1 polymer ?
#
loop_
_entity_poly.entity_id
_entity_poly.type
_entity_poly.pdbx_seq_one_letter_code
_entity_poly.pdbx_strand_id
1 'polypeptide(L)'
;MPVNRVYKDRVRAGMHFGHDKAHNTGIAAYTSLKGLTAALTGTATPSATEAEIVTGGQTIIITLTGSTWVAAGATFNAQRQAIIDGLTSAQSEATGWNAVVRDVMAVTAVVRTSSTVVTVTTPAAATYAITADETVTVTVPLAAIDLATSDVVAGSFLIVNA
;
A
#
# COMPACT_ATOMS: atom_id res chain seq x y z
N MET A 1 -18.81 23.05 28.33
CA MET A 1 -19.09 22.04 27.28
C MET A 1 -19.16 22.77 25.94
N PRO A 2 -18.71 22.17 24.83
CA PRO A 2 -17.60 22.66 24.01
C PRO A 2 -17.92 23.83 23.06
N VAL A 3 -16.92 24.67 22.81
CA VAL A 3 -16.90 25.72 21.77
C VAL A 3 -16.69 25.09 20.40
N ASN A 4 -17.75 25.07 19.59
CA ASN A 4 -17.69 24.79 18.16
C ASN A 4 -17.22 26.05 17.42
N ARG A 5 -15.94 26.12 17.04
CA ARG A 5 -15.40 27.26 16.27
C ARG A 5 -15.47 26.93 14.78
N VAL A 6 -16.63 27.21 14.20
CA VAL A 6 -16.89 27.19 12.75
C VAL A 6 -15.96 28.20 12.07
N TYR A 7 -15.12 27.71 11.16
CA TYR A 7 -14.25 28.51 10.30
C TYR A 7 -15.13 29.35 9.36
N LYS A 8 -15.23 30.67 9.60
CA LYS A 8 -15.98 31.57 8.71
C LYS A 8 -15.13 31.90 7.49
N ASP A 9 -15.49 31.27 6.38
CA ASP A 9 -15.12 31.72 5.05
C ASP A 9 -15.48 33.20 4.87
N ARG A 10 -14.51 34.02 4.47
CA ARG A 10 -14.72 35.42 4.11
C ARG A 10 -13.94 35.73 2.84
N VAL A 11 -14.46 35.28 1.71
CA VAL A 11 -14.18 35.96 0.44
C VAL A 11 -15.05 37.22 0.41
N ARG A 12 -14.45 38.37 0.72
CA ARG A 12 -14.98 39.68 0.29
C ARG A 12 -13.89 40.43 -0.46
N ALA A 13 -14.06 40.49 -1.77
CA ALA A 13 -13.27 41.33 -2.66
C ALA A 13 -13.59 42.82 -2.41
N GLY A 14 -12.54 43.65 -2.34
CA GLY A 14 -12.62 45.10 -2.22
C GLY A 14 -11.23 45.73 -2.11
N MET A 15 -10.75 46.28 -3.23
CA MET A 15 -9.41 46.87 -3.51
C MET A 15 -8.81 47.80 -2.44
N HIS A 16 -7.48 47.75 -2.31
CA HIS A 16 -6.58 48.92 -2.32
C HIS A 16 -5.14 48.43 -2.64
N PHE A 17 -4.61 48.76 -3.82
CA PHE A 17 -3.24 48.39 -4.23
C PHE A 17 -2.25 49.38 -3.62
N GLY A 18 -1.74 49.07 -2.43
CA GLY A 18 -0.50 49.63 -1.86
C GLY A 18 0.65 48.64 -2.06
N HIS A 19 1.88 49.12 -2.11
CA HIS A 19 3.12 48.37 -2.40
C HIS A 19 3.53 47.36 -1.31
N ASP A 20 2.63 46.44 -0.98
CA ASP A 20 2.89 45.37 -0.02
C ASP A 20 3.58 44.25 -0.80
N LYS A 21 4.91 44.16 -0.62
CA LYS A 21 5.69 43.00 -1.03
C LYS A 21 4.89 41.77 -0.63
N ALA A 22 4.53 40.92 -1.60
CA ALA A 22 3.78 39.71 -1.33
C ALA A 22 4.44 39.00 -0.14
N HIS A 23 3.76 38.98 1.00
CA HIS A 23 4.12 38.06 2.04
C HIS A 23 4.01 36.70 1.39
N ASN A 24 5.14 36.00 1.28
CA ASN A 24 5.18 34.63 0.80
C ASN A 24 4.37 33.81 1.81
N THR A 25 3.05 33.78 1.66
CA THR A 25 2.18 32.82 2.29
C THR A 25 2.52 31.52 1.60
N GLY A 26 3.54 30.85 2.15
CA GLY A 26 4.01 29.56 1.69
C GLY A 26 2.87 28.56 1.78
N ILE A 27 2.01 28.55 0.77
CA ILE A 27 1.41 27.32 0.30
C ILE A 27 2.64 26.53 -0.16
N ALA A 28 3.12 25.64 0.70
CA ALA A 28 3.95 24.55 0.25
C ALA A 28 3.16 23.91 -0.88
N ALA A 29 3.61 24.11 -2.12
CA ALA A 29 3.02 23.42 -3.24
C ALA A 29 3.09 21.94 -2.89
N TYR A 30 1.92 21.30 -2.69
CA TYR A 30 1.85 19.86 -2.69
C TYR A 30 2.33 19.45 -4.07
N THR A 31 3.62 19.18 -4.16
CA THR A 31 4.25 18.73 -5.39
C THR A 31 3.70 17.34 -5.55
N SER A 32 2.63 17.21 -6.35
CA SER A 32 2.10 15.91 -6.77
C SER A 32 3.29 15.02 -7.07
N LEU A 33 3.33 13.82 -6.50
CA LEU A 33 4.43 12.86 -6.66
C LEU A 33 4.45 12.36 -8.12
N LYS A 34 4.88 13.24 -9.02
CA LYS A 34 4.92 13.02 -10.45
C LYS A 34 5.96 11.93 -10.70
N GLY A 35 5.48 10.70 -10.92
CA GLY A 35 6.33 9.51 -11.08
C GLY A 35 6.36 8.58 -9.88
N LEU A 36 5.42 8.70 -8.92
CA LEU A 36 5.19 7.64 -7.95
C LEU A 36 4.74 6.36 -8.67
N THR A 37 5.56 5.31 -8.57
CA THR A 37 5.22 3.97 -9.02
C THR A 37 5.67 2.94 -8.00
N ALA A 38 5.08 1.75 -8.07
CA ALA A 38 5.51 0.58 -7.33
C ALA A 38 5.82 -0.53 -8.33
N ALA A 39 6.90 -1.27 -8.10
CA ALA A 39 7.28 -2.43 -8.88
C ALA A 39 7.26 -3.67 -7.99
N LEU A 40 6.81 -4.78 -8.55
CA LEU A 40 6.67 -6.06 -7.87
C LEU A 40 7.74 -7.07 -8.36
N THR A 41 8.44 -7.70 -7.42
CA THR A 41 9.39 -8.80 -7.66
C THR A 41 9.28 -9.84 -6.52
N GLY A 42 10.18 -10.83 -6.50
CA GLY A 42 10.23 -11.87 -5.47
C GLY A 42 9.90 -13.25 -6.04
N THR A 43 9.91 -14.26 -5.18
CA THR A 43 9.73 -15.65 -5.62
C THR A 43 8.29 -15.98 -6.02
N ALA A 44 7.31 -15.21 -5.58
CA ALA A 44 5.92 -15.36 -6.03
C ALA A 44 5.68 -14.85 -7.47
N THR A 45 6.67 -14.18 -8.08
CA THR A 45 6.53 -13.49 -9.37
C THR A 45 7.35 -14.18 -10.47
N PRO A 46 6.82 -14.30 -11.70
CA PRO A 46 5.48 -13.89 -12.14
C PRO A 46 4.36 -14.84 -11.68
N SER A 47 4.73 -16.01 -11.16
CA SER A 47 3.80 -17.02 -10.69
C SER A 47 4.35 -17.84 -9.53
N ALA A 48 3.46 -18.32 -8.68
CA ALA A 48 3.68 -19.41 -7.72
C ALA A 48 2.71 -20.56 -8.01
N THR A 49 2.96 -21.73 -7.43
CA THR A 49 2.05 -22.88 -7.46
C THR A 49 1.24 -22.97 -6.17
N GLU A 50 0.08 -23.65 -6.22
CA GLU A 50 -0.70 -23.97 -5.03
C GLU A 50 0.17 -24.63 -3.94
N ALA A 51 0.99 -25.61 -4.31
CA ALA A 51 1.88 -26.32 -3.38
C ALA A 51 2.93 -25.42 -2.70
N GLU A 52 3.42 -24.41 -3.41
CA GLU A 52 4.33 -23.40 -2.84
C GLU A 52 3.64 -22.49 -1.83
N ILE A 53 2.36 -22.15 -2.05
CA ILE A 53 1.55 -21.39 -1.09
C ILE A 53 1.22 -22.25 0.14
N VAL A 54 0.91 -23.52 -0.06
CA VAL A 54 0.70 -24.49 1.03
C VAL A 54 1.94 -24.59 1.92
N THR A 55 3.12 -24.70 1.31
CA THR A 55 4.41 -24.75 2.03
C THR A 55 4.75 -23.40 2.68
N GLY A 56 4.36 -22.30 2.05
CA GLY A 56 4.68 -20.94 2.48
C GLY A 56 6.12 -20.52 2.18
N GLY A 57 6.48 -19.31 2.62
CA GLY A 57 7.83 -18.75 2.46
C GLY A 57 8.07 -18.02 1.14
N GLN A 58 7.04 -17.89 0.28
CA GLN A 58 7.14 -17.09 -0.93
C GLN A 58 7.34 -15.62 -0.58
N THR A 59 8.14 -14.92 -1.38
CA THR A 59 8.44 -13.50 -1.19
C THR A 59 7.72 -12.65 -2.22
N ILE A 60 7.10 -11.58 -1.74
CA ILE A 60 6.44 -10.52 -2.51
C ILE A 60 7.19 -9.23 -2.15
N ILE A 61 8.03 -8.76 -3.06
CA ILE A 61 8.92 -7.62 -2.85
C ILE A 61 8.37 -6.42 -3.61
N ILE A 62 8.09 -5.34 -2.88
CA ILE A 62 7.51 -4.10 -3.41
C ILE A 62 8.58 -3.01 -3.33
N THR A 63 8.92 -2.44 -4.48
CA THR A 63 9.88 -1.33 -4.59
C THR A 63 9.19 -0.07 -5.07
N LEU A 64 9.23 1.00 -4.28
CA LEU A 64 8.70 2.31 -4.64
C LEU A 64 9.73 3.12 -5.44
N THR A 65 9.25 3.81 -6.47
CA THR A 65 10.00 4.86 -7.19
C THR A 65 9.24 6.17 -7.04
N GLY A 66 9.95 7.30 -6.88
CA GLY A 66 9.33 8.62 -6.76
C GLY A 66 8.77 8.97 -5.37
N SER A 67 8.80 8.04 -4.41
CA SER A 67 8.57 8.30 -2.98
C SER A 67 9.24 7.24 -2.10
N THR A 68 9.00 7.29 -0.80
CA THR A 68 9.47 6.33 0.21
C THR A 68 8.30 5.76 1.00
N TRP A 69 8.50 4.60 1.59
CA TRP A 69 7.62 4.09 2.64
C TRP A 69 7.70 5.03 3.85
N VAL A 70 6.58 5.19 4.56
CA VAL A 70 6.55 5.95 5.82
C VAL A 70 7.66 5.52 6.79
N ALA A 71 7.99 6.41 7.73
CA ALA A 71 9.08 6.21 8.68
C ALA A 71 9.03 4.84 9.37
N ALA A 72 10.20 4.21 9.52
CA ALA A 72 10.33 2.92 10.19
C ALA A 72 9.89 3.00 11.68
N GLY A 73 9.67 1.83 12.28
CA GLY A 73 9.18 1.74 13.67
C GLY A 73 7.66 1.84 13.74
N ALA A 74 7.14 2.54 14.74
CA ALA A 74 5.71 2.58 15.02
C ALA A 74 4.85 3.03 13.83
N THR A 75 5.31 4.03 13.07
CA THR A 75 4.59 4.57 11.91
C THR A 75 4.41 3.51 10.81
N PHE A 76 5.49 2.86 10.38
CA PHE A 76 5.40 1.75 9.42
C PHE A 76 4.65 0.55 9.98
N ASN A 77 4.87 0.21 11.25
CA ASN A 77 4.21 -0.95 11.88
C ASN A 77 2.68 -0.83 11.84
N ALA A 78 2.14 0.39 11.98
CA ALA A 78 0.71 0.66 11.88
C ALA A 78 0.13 0.42 10.47
N GLN A 79 0.97 0.42 9.42
CA GLN A 79 0.53 0.25 8.03
C GLN A 79 0.60 -1.20 7.54
N ARG A 80 1.22 -2.11 8.31
CA ARG A 80 1.43 -3.50 7.88
C ARG A 80 0.14 -4.24 7.54
N GLN A 81 -0.91 -4.03 8.33
CA GLN A 81 -2.21 -4.65 8.04
C GLN A 81 -2.78 -4.11 6.72
N ALA A 82 -2.76 -2.80 6.50
CA ALA A 82 -3.25 -2.20 5.26
C ALA A 82 -2.43 -2.68 4.04
N ILE A 83 -1.13 -2.93 4.20
CA ILE A 83 -0.32 -3.54 3.15
C ILE A 83 -0.84 -4.95 2.86
N ILE A 84 -1.04 -5.80 3.89
CA ILE A 84 -1.60 -7.16 3.73
C ILE A 84 -2.95 -7.11 3.03
N ASP A 85 -3.86 -6.24 3.47
CA ASP A 85 -5.21 -6.09 2.90
C ASP A 85 -5.16 -5.71 1.40
N GLY A 86 -4.08 -5.03 0.99
CA GLY A 86 -3.81 -4.69 -0.41
C GLY A 86 -3.38 -5.86 -1.31
N LEU A 87 -3.02 -7.02 -0.76
CA LEU A 87 -2.70 -8.24 -1.51
C LEU A 87 -4.00 -9.01 -1.73
N THR A 88 -4.76 -8.69 -2.77
CA THR A 88 -6.12 -9.20 -2.97
C THR A 88 -6.24 -10.01 -4.24
N SER A 89 -6.86 -11.17 -4.12
CA SER A 89 -7.30 -11.97 -5.26
C SER A 89 -8.65 -11.49 -5.80
N ALA A 90 -8.81 -11.55 -7.12
CA ALA A 90 -10.09 -11.32 -7.78
C ALA A 90 -11.09 -12.46 -7.53
N GLN A 91 -10.60 -13.66 -7.23
CA GLN A 91 -11.40 -14.80 -6.79
C GLN A 91 -11.77 -14.68 -5.30
N SER A 92 -12.87 -15.32 -4.91
CA SER A 92 -13.37 -15.36 -3.53
C SER A 92 -13.77 -16.79 -3.13
N GLU A 93 -12.82 -17.71 -3.25
CA GLU A 93 -12.98 -19.09 -2.81
C GLU A 93 -12.79 -19.20 -1.29
N ALA A 94 -13.55 -20.09 -0.63
CA ALA A 94 -13.49 -20.27 0.83
C ALA A 94 -12.10 -20.71 1.34
N THR A 95 -11.33 -21.36 0.48
CA THR A 95 -9.95 -21.84 0.72
C THR A 95 -8.92 -21.11 -0.16
N GLY A 96 -9.32 -20.01 -0.82
CA GLY A 96 -8.47 -19.21 -1.69
C GLY A 96 -7.69 -18.11 -0.95
N TRP A 97 -6.94 -17.30 -1.71
CA TRP A 97 -5.89 -16.42 -1.18
C TRP A 97 -6.41 -15.47 -0.10
N ASN A 98 -7.54 -14.84 -0.39
CA ASN A 98 -8.17 -13.87 0.50
C ASN A 98 -8.46 -14.50 1.87
N ALA A 99 -9.07 -15.68 1.90
CA ALA A 99 -9.54 -16.31 3.13
C ALA A 99 -8.44 -16.95 3.97
N VAL A 100 -7.46 -17.64 3.35
CA VAL A 100 -6.51 -18.49 4.08
C VAL A 100 -5.05 -18.08 3.97
N VAL A 101 -4.75 -17.05 3.18
CA VAL A 101 -3.41 -16.45 3.15
C VAL A 101 -3.46 -15.03 3.68
N ARG A 102 -4.21 -14.13 3.03
CA ARG A 102 -4.28 -12.70 3.38
C ARG A 102 -4.87 -12.49 4.77
N ASP A 103 -6.07 -12.99 5.03
CA ASP A 103 -6.82 -12.69 6.25
C ASP A 103 -6.21 -13.34 7.52
N VAL A 104 -5.31 -14.32 7.35
CA VAL A 104 -4.59 -14.99 8.45
C VAL A 104 -3.12 -14.58 8.55
N MET A 105 -2.60 -13.80 7.60
CA MET A 105 -1.20 -13.39 7.57
C MET A 105 -0.91 -12.48 8.77
N ALA A 106 0.11 -12.84 9.55
CA ALA A 106 0.56 -11.98 10.64
C ALA A 106 1.23 -10.72 10.09
N VAL A 107 0.97 -9.55 10.68
CA VAL A 107 1.62 -8.28 10.31
C VAL A 107 3.15 -8.34 10.32
N THR A 108 3.74 -9.25 11.12
CA THR A 108 5.19 -9.48 11.17
C THR A 108 5.77 -10.03 9.88
N ALA A 109 4.95 -10.58 8.98
CA ALA A 109 5.34 -11.01 7.63
C ALA A 109 5.78 -9.83 6.74
N VAL A 110 5.38 -8.60 7.09
CA VAL A 110 5.68 -7.38 6.33
C VAL A 110 6.91 -6.68 6.92
N VAL A 111 8.03 -6.73 6.20
CA VAL A 111 9.32 -6.18 6.64
C VAL A 111 9.77 -5.09 5.68
N ARG A 112 9.94 -3.88 6.21
CA ARG A 112 10.58 -2.77 5.49
C ARG A 112 12.10 -2.95 5.54
N THR A 113 12.70 -3.34 4.43
CA THR A 113 14.14 -3.60 4.31
C THR A 113 14.93 -2.35 3.94
N SER A 114 14.29 -1.34 3.33
CA SER A 114 14.88 -0.02 3.08
C SER A 114 13.81 1.09 3.08
N SER A 115 14.18 2.33 2.79
CA SER A 115 13.19 3.41 2.60
C SER A 115 12.29 3.23 1.39
N THR A 116 12.68 2.42 0.42
CA THR A 116 11.92 2.19 -0.82
C THR A 116 11.49 0.74 -1.00
N VAL A 117 11.95 -0.19 -0.16
CA VAL A 117 11.68 -1.63 -0.33
C VAL A 117 10.96 -2.21 0.89
N VAL A 118 9.87 -2.91 0.63
CA VAL A 118 9.16 -3.79 1.58
C VAL A 118 9.13 -5.20 1.02
N THR A 119 9.39 -6.18 1.88
CA THR A 119 9.25 -7.60 1.60
C THR A 119 8.11 -8.15 2.44
N VAL A 120 7.18 -8.84 1.78
CA VAL A 120 6.15 -9.65 2.43
C VAL A 120 6.50 -11.12 2.22
N THR A 121 6.52 -11.91 3.29
CA THR A 121 6.75 -13.36 3.22
C THR A 121 5.46 -14.10 3.50
N THR A 122 5.01 -14.96 2.60
CA THR A 122 3.77 -15.71 2.78
C THR A 122 3.89 -16.70 3.95
N PRO A 123 2.86 -16.82 4.81
CA PRO A 123 2.82 -17.90 5.78
C PRO A 123 2.58 -19.24 5.06
N ALA A 124 2.87 -20.34 5.75
CA ALA A 124 2.39 -21.65 5.32
C ALA A 124 0.86 -21.69 5.47
N ALA A 125 0.16 -22.06 4.40
CA ALA A 125 -1.30 -22.11 4.37
C ALA A 125 -1.76 -23.55 4.05
N ALA A 126 -1.70 -24.43 5.05
CA ALA A 126 -1.94 -25.87 4.85
C ALA A 126 -3.31 -26.24 4.27
N THR A 127 -4.31 -25.34 4.39
CA THR A 127 -5.66 -25.51 3.86
C THR A 127 -5.90 -24.73 2.57
N TYR A 128 -4.87 -24.11 2.00
CA TYR A 128 -4.98 -23.41 0.71
C TYR A 128 -5.24 -24.42 -0.39
N ALA A 129 -6.34 -24.20 -1.11
CA ALA A 129 -6.78 -25.02 -2.22
C ALA A 129 -7.67 -24.15 -3.12
N ILE A 130 -7.33 -24.09 -4.40
CA ILE A 130 -8.04 -23.33 -5.42
C ILE A 130 -8.62 -24.28 -6.46
N THR A 131 -9.70 -23.88 -7.14
CA THR A 131 -10.35 -24.69 -8.19
C THR A 131 -10.00 -24.25 -9.60
N ALA A 132 -9.34 -23.10 -9.73
CA ALA A 132 -8.74 -22.57 -10.96
C ALA A 132 -7.59 -21.62 -10.59
N ASP A 133 -6.76 -21.25 -11.57
CA ASP A 133 -5.67 -20.28 -11.34
C ASP A 133 -6.20 -18.98 -10.71
N GLU A 134 -5.49 -18.49 -9.70
CA GLU A 134 -5.86 -17.30 -8.92
C GLU A 134 -4.95 -16.12 -9.28
N THR A 135 -5.50 -14.92 -9.51
CA THR A 135 -4.69 -13.72 -9.78
C THR A 135 -4.72 -12.79 -8.59
N VAL A 136 -3.56 -12.62 -7.95
CA VAL A 136 -3.39 -11.73 -6.80
C VAL A 136 -2.88 -10.37 -7.27
N THR A 137 -3.67 -9.33 -7.08
CA THR A 137 -3.28 -7.93 -7.30
C THR A 137 -2.62 -7.37 -6.04
N VAL A 138 -1.50 -6.68 -6.20
CA VAL A 138 -0.78 -6.01 -5.12
C VAL A 138 -1.02 -4.51 -5.21
N THR A 139 -1.87 -4.00 -4.31
CA THR A 139 -2.15 -2.57 -4.16
C THR A 139 -1.45 -2.04 -2.90
N VAL A 140 -0.61 -1.03 -3.07
CA VAL A 140 0.05 -0.34 -1.97
C VAL A 140 -0.86 0.78 -1.46
N PRO A 141 -1.28 0.75 -0.18
CA PRO A 141 -2.16 1.78 0.36
C PRO A 141 -1.43 3.12 0.49
N LEU A 142 -2.11 4.23 0.19
CA LEU A 142 -1.56 5.59 0.27
C LEU A 142 -0.99 5.91 1.65
N ALA A 143 -1.62 5.37 2.71
CA ALA A 143 -1.19 5.60 4.10
C ALA A 143 0.18 4.96 4.42
N ALA A 144 0.65 4.02 3.61
CA ALA A 144 1.97 3.41 3.74
C ALA A 144 3.08 4.18 3.00
N ILE A 145 2.72 5.14 2.14
CA ILE A 145 3.65 5.89 1.30
C ILE A 145 3.73 7.33 1.79
N ASP A 146 4.94 7.84 1.96
CA ASP A 146 5.13 9.23 2.35
C ASP A 146 4.58 10.18 1.27
N LEU A 147 3.78 11.16 1.71
CA LEU A 147 3.14 12.19 0.87
C LEU A 147 2.21 11.68 -0.26
N ALA A 148 1.81 10.40 -0.26
CA ALA A 148 0.90 9.89 -1.28
C ALA A 148 -0.53 10.42 -1.11
N THR A 149 -1.20 10.65 -2.24
CA THR A 149 -2.60 11.12 -2.30
C THR A 149 -3.56 10.05 -2.84
N SER A 150 -3.05 8.90 -3.25
CA SER A 150 -3.81 7.77 -3.78
C SER A 150 -3.02 6.48 -3.62
N ASP A 151 -3.73 5.35 -3.60
CA ASP A 151 -3.12 4.03 -3.62
C ASP A 151 -2.36 3.80 -4.94
N VAL A 152 -1.41 2.87 -4.93
CA VAL A 152 -0.56 2.56 -6.08
C VAL A 152 -0.58 1.05 -6.34
N VAL A 153 -0.97 0.65 -7.55
CA VAL A 153 -0.91 -0.77 -7.95
C VAL A 153 0.53 -1.11 -8.33
N ALA A 154 1.14 -2.07 -7.65
CA ALA A 154 2.50 -2.54 -7.90
C ALA A 154 2.58 -3.59 -9.02
N GLY A 155 1.46 -4.25 -9.30
CA GLY A 155 1.34 -5.33 -10.29
C GLY A 155 0.45 -6.45 -9.77
N SER A 156 0.57 -7.61 -10.41
CA SER A 156 -0.07 -8.85 -9.99
C SER A 156 0.85 -10.05 -10.23
N PHE A 157 0.52 -11.17 -9.60
CA PHE A 157 1.12 -12.47 -9.89
C PHE A 157 0.04 -13.55 -9.94
N LEU A 158 0.36 -14.64 -10.63
CA LEU A 158 -0.52 -15.79 -10.79
C LEU A 158 -0.22 -16.85 -9.73
N ILE A 159 -1.24 -17.49 -9.20
CA ILE A 159 -1.11 -18.75 -8.48
C ILE A 159 -1.71 -19.83 -9.38
N VAL A 160 -0.85 -20.74 -9.83
CA VAL A 160 -1.24 -21.82 -10.72
C VAL A 160 -1.83 -22.97 -9.92
N ASN A 161 -3.02 -23.41 -10.33
CA ASN A 161 -3.64 -24.63 -9.84
C ASN A 161 -2.88 -25.82 -10.43
N ALA A 162 -2.23 -26.61 -9.57
CA ALA A 162 -1.35 -27.71 -9.97
C ALA A 162 -1.57 -28.94 -9.10
#